data_AF-A0A522AHS9-F1
#
_entry.id   AF-A0A522AHS9-F1
#
_cell.length_a   1.000
_cell.length_b   1.000
_cell.length_c   1.000
_cell.angle_alpha   90.00
_cell.angle_beta   90.00
_cell.angle_gamma   90.00
#
_symmetry.space_group_name_H-M   'P 1'
#
loop_
_entity.id
_entity.type
_entity.pdbx_description
1 polymer ?
#
loop_
_entity_poly.entity_id
_entity_poly.type
_entity_poly.pdbx_seq_one_letter_code
_entity_poly.pdbx_strand_id
1 'polypeptide(L)'
;MKFDSATTPAPAANPVSTDTNSLFARDVSEFTFKKCLIGLCLLGLVLRIGFFLEHAHSPSFGVPTLDQKYYDTVARMLLAGDDLHDLHGFRPLLYPMFLAVCYKLGGAWGVDLAIFVQHLLGIATGVIVALLGARMFRHRLTGAIGGALFLLAPVPLYFEGELLIEPTYLFLICAGLWLQLIAAEKTGAKAAVLWAVCGAIMSLASQGRANILVYFAVYPAFAAWRWWQTRKVSALIPLAGLLGAFAMAVAWGFVNLRQSDHFQLLPNQGGINLYLGNKRTADGMTPEQDRRITTAERYEDSVEVWAREEYEAVMRAQGRTPDTNPMAISSYW
;
A
#
# COMPACT_ATOMS: atom_id res chain seq x y z
N MET A 1 12.84 -84.96 -4.21
CA MET A 1 14.11 -84.36 -4.68
C MET A 1 14.03 -82.87 -4.34
N LYS A 2 14.97 -82.38 -3.55
CA LYS A 2 15.04 -81.03 -2.95
C LYS A 2 15.00 -79.92 -3.99
N PHE A 3 14.40 -78.77 -3.65
CA PHE A 3 15.04 -77.46 -3.82
C PHE A 3 14.54 -76.50 -2.74
N ASP A 4 15.46 -76.14 -1.85
CA ASP A 4 15.33 -75.09 -0.84
C ASP A 4 15.28 -73.71 -1.53
N SER A 5 14.34 -72.85 -1.13
CA SER A 5 14.45 -71.40 -1.35
C SER A 5 14.57 -70.71 0.01
N ALA A 6 15.79 -70.29 0.31
CA ALA A 6 16.12 -69.53 1.50
C ALA A 6 15.47 -68.14 1.44
N THR A 7 14.56 -67.85 2.38
CA THR A 7 14.07 -66.52 2.68
C THR A 7 15.02 -65.85 3.68
N THR A 8 15.87 -64.95 3.21
CA THR A 8 16.56 -63.98 4.07
C THR A 8 15.56 -62.96 4.64
N PRO A 9 15.50 -62.73 5.96
CA PRO A 9 14.72 -61.64 6.51
C PRO A 9 15.44 -60.31 6.28
N ALA A 10 14.70 -59.32 5.78
CA ALA A 10 15.18 -57.94 5.68
C ALA A 10 15.55 -57.39 7.07
N PRO A 11 16.62 -56.57 7.20
CA PRO A 11 17.01 -56.04 8.49
C PRO A 11 15.92 -55.10 9.01
N ALA A 12 15.54 -55.30 10.28
CA ALA A 12 14.62 -54.42 10.98
C ALA A 12 15.13 -52.97 10.93
N ALA A 13 14.35 -52.09 10.32
CA ALA A 13 14.61 -50.66 10.36
C ALA A 13 14.56 -50.20 11.82
N ASN A 14 15.69 -49.72 12.33
CA ASN A 14 15.76 -49.06 13.63
C ASN A 14 14.71 -47.92 13.67
N PRO A 15 13.90 -47.80 14.73
CA PRO A 15 13.04 -46.64 14.88
C PRO A 15 13.96 -45.43 15.07
N VAL A 16 14.01 -44.56 14.05
CA VAL A 16 14.60 -43.23 14.19
C VAL A 16 13.78 -42.52 15.26
N SER A 17 14.35 -42.37 16.44
CA SER A 17 13.83 -41.50 17.49
C SER A 17 13.86 -40.07 16.96
N THR A 18 12.75 -39.62 16.41
CA THR A 18 12.50 -38.21 16.11
C THR A 18 12.29 -37.46 17.43
N ASP A 19 13.40 -37.19 18.13
CA ASP A 19 13.45 -36.11 19.12
C ASP A 19 13.27 -34.79 18.36
N THR A 20 12.03 -34.46 18.04
CA THR A 20 11.65 -33.19 17.42
C THR A 20 11.61 -32.09 18.48
N ASN A 21 12.78 -31.76 19.04
CA ASN A 21 13.03 -30.47 19.69
C ASN A 21 13.08 -29.34 18.65
N SER A 22 12.10 -29.29 17.74
CA SER A 22 11.91 -28.16 16.85
C SER A 22 11.29 -27.04 17.67
N LEU A 23 11.91 -25.86 17.65
CA LEU A 23 11.37 -24.63 18.25
C LEU A 23 9.96 -24.29 17.73
N PHE A 24 9.59 -24.82 16.56
CA PHE A 24 8.27 -24.67 15.94
C PHE A 24 7.27 -25.79 16.30
N ALA A 25 7.67 -26.78 17.09
CA ALA A 25 6.77 -27.84 17.56
C ALA A 25 5.84 -27.36 18.68
N ARG A 26 6.18 -26.25 19.37
CA ARG A 26 5.39 -25.68 20.46
C ARG A 26 5.09 -24.22 20.20
N ASP A 27 3.81 -23.87 20.14
CA ASP A 27 3.40 -22.47 20.06
C ASP A 27 3.55 -21.77 21.43
N VAL A 28 3.74 -20.46 21.40
CA VAL A 28 3.83 -19.65 22.62
C VAL A 28 2.44 -19.36 23.17
N SER A 29 2.35 -19.14 24.49
CA SER A 29 1.10 -18.73 25.13
C SER A 29 0.61 -17.37 24.61
N GLU A 30 -0.70 -17.08 24.75
CA GLU A 30 -1.24 -15.77 24.40
C GLU A 30 -0.59 -14.64 25.22
N PHE A 31 -0.33 -14.88 26.50
CA PHE A 31 0.34 -13.92 27.37
C PHE A 31 1.76 -13.61 26.89
N THR A 32 2.52 -14.65 26.52
CA THR A 32 3.85 -14.51 25.92
C THR A 32 3.78 -13.75 24.61
N PHE A 33 2.81 -14.06 23.75
CA PHE A 33 2.64 -13.38 22.47
C PHE A 33 2.34 -11.88 22.65
N LYS A 34 1.48 -11.49 23.60
CA LYS A 34 1.25 -10.08 23.93
C LYS A 34 2.53 -9.37 24.36
N LYS A 35 3.38 -10.03 25.17
CA LYS A 35 4.71 -9.51 25.51
C LYS A 35 5.62 -9.38 24.28
N CYS A 36 5.59 -10.36 23.37
CA CYS A 36 6.33 -10.25 22.11
C CYS A 36 5.87 -9.05 21.29
N LEU A 37 4.56 -8.77 21.19
CA LEU A 37 4.06 -7.58 20.48
C LEU A 37 4.58 -6.28 21.09
N ILE A 38 4.61 -6.17 22.43
CA ILE A 38 5.22 -5.01 23.11
C ILE A 38 6.72 -4.95 22.79
N GLY A 39 7.41 -6.08 22.83
CA GLY A 39 8.82 -6.19 22.44
C GLY A 39 9.08 -5.75 21.01
N LEU A 40 8.18 -6.08 20.07
CA LEU A 40 8.25 -5.61 18.68
C LEU A 40 8.06 -4.09 18.58
N CYS A 41 7.11 -3.51 19.33
CA CYS A 41 6.96 -2.05 19.38
C CYS A 41 8.25 -1.37 19.87
N LEU A 42 8.84 -1.88 20.96
CA LEU A 42 10.08 -1.33 21.53
C LEU A 42 11.26 -1.52 20.58
N LEU A 43 11.42 -2.70 19.99
CA LEU A 43 12.45 -2.98 18.99
C LEU A 43 12.33 -2.03 17.80
N GLY A 44 11.12 -1.90 17.25
CA GLY A 44 10.82 -1.00 16.14
C GLY A 44 11.17 0.45 16.50
N LEU A 45 10.76 0.91 17.68
CA LEU A 45 11.03 2.26 18.17
C LEU A 45 12.53 2.53 18.29
N VAL A 46 13.29 1.63 18.93
CA VAL A 46 14.75 1.79 19.09
C VAL A 46 15.45 1.86 17.74
N LEU A 47 15.12 0.95 16.82
CA LEU A 47 15.71 0.92 15.48
C LEU A 47 15.40 2.20 14.69
N ARG A 48 14.15 2.67 14.74
CA ARG A 48 13.70 3.83 13.98
C ARG A 48 14.16 5.14 14.57
N ILE A 49 14.30 5.25 15.89
CA ILE A 49 14.97 6.39 16.52
C ILE A 49 16.45 6.42 16.11
N GLY A 50 17.16 5.28 16.16
CA GLY A 50 18.55 5.20 15.74
C GLY A 50 18.73 5.61 14.27
N PHE A 51 17.91 5.04 13.39
CA PHE A 51 17.91 5.39 11.97
C PHE A 51 17.55 6.86 11.72
N PHE A 52 16.53 7.39 12.40
CA PHE A 52 16.14 8.80 12.27
C PHE A 52 17.26 9.74 12.67
N LEU A 53 17.97 9.47 13.77
CA LEU A 53 19.11 10.28 14.21
C LEU A 53 20.29 10.22 13.23
N GLU A 54 20.56 9.06 12.65
CA GLU A 54 21.59 8.91 11.61
C GLU A 54 21.19 9.64 10.32
N HIS A 55 19.95 9.42 9.87
CA HIS A 55 19.40 10.04 8.67
C HIS A 55 19.32 11.56 8.81
N ALA A 56 18.95 12.09 9.98
CA ALA A 56 18.91 13.53 10.26
C ALA A 56 20.27 14.24 10.10
N HIS A 57 21.38 13.52 10.21
CA HIS A 57 22.72 14.06 9.97
C HIS A 57 23.20 13.90 8.53
N SER A 58 22.38 13.30 7.65
CA SER A 58 22.72 13.11 6.25
C SER A 58 22.48 14.39 5.43
N PRO A 59 23.29 14.66 4.39
CA PRO A 59 23.12 15.86 3.55
C PRO A 59 21.80 15.90 2.77
N SER A 60 21.13 14.75 2.59
CA SER A 60 19.86 14.63 1.89
C SER A 60 18.64 14.79 2.82
N PHE A 61 18.84 14.84 4.13
CA PHE A 61 17.75 14.99 5.09
C PHE A 61 17.02 16.31 4.90
N GLY A 62 15.70 16.24 4.76
CA GLY A 62 14.88 17.44 4.57
C GLY A 62 15.19 18.21 3.28
N VAL A 63 15.84 17.56 2.29
CA VAL A 63 16.07 18.10 0.95
C VAL A 63 15.29 17.23 -0.06
N PRO A 64 13.98 17.49 -0.25
CA PRO A 64 13.14 16.66 -1.11
C PRO A 64 13.63 16.70 -2.56
N THR A 65 13.80 15.52 -3.16
CA THR A 65 14.14 15.34 -4.58
C THR A 65 13.13 14.44 -5.27
N LEU A 66 13.07 14.50 -6.61
CA LEU A 66 12.18 13.67 -7.43
C LEU A 66 10.72 13.71 -6.91
N ASP A 67 10.13 12.55 -6.61
CA ASP A 67 8.76 12.44 -6.12
C ASP A 67 8.55 13.13 -4.77
N GLN A 68 9.56 13.15 -3.89
CA GLN A 68 9.46 13.85 -2.61
C GLN A 68 9.27 15.36 -2.82
N LYS A 69 9.97 15.92 -3.82
CA LYS A 69 9.84 17.33 -4.18
C LYS A 69 8.41 17.66 -4.62
N TYR A 70 7.78 16.79 -5.41
CA TYR A 70 6.36 16.92 -5.75
C TYR A 70 5.50 16.95 -4.49
N TYR A 71 5.62 15.94 -3.63
CA TYR A 71 4.77 15.80 -2.46
C TYR A 71 4.93 16.95 -1.46
N ASP A 72 6.16 17.39 -1.21
CA ASP A 72 6.45 18.55 -0.37
C ASP A 72 5.86 19.84 -0.97
N THR A 73 6.04 20.07 -2.27
CA THR A 73 5.50 21.25 -2.97
C THR A 73 3.98 21.30 -2.86
N VAL A 74 3.29 20.20 -3.16
CA VAL A 74 1.82 20.14 -3.10
C VAL A 74 1.31 20.28 -1.67
N ALA A 75 2.01 19.70 -0.68
CA ALA A 75 1.65 19.88 0.73
C ALA A 75 1.73 21.35 1.16
N ARG A 76 2.73 22.10 0.68
CA ARG A 76 2.88 23.53 0.95
C ARG A 76 1.81 24.36 0.23
N MET A 77 1.50 24.03 -1.03
CA MET A 77 0.40 24.66 -1.78
C MET A 77 -0.94 24.53 -1.01
N LEU A 78 -1.23 23.32 -0.49
CA LEU A 78 -2.42 23.07 0.32
C LEU A 78 -2.47 23.93 1.59
N LEU A 79 -1.33 24.22 2.22
CA LEU A 79 -1.25 25.06 3.41
C LEU A 79 -1.33 26.55 3.11
N ALA A 80 -0.78 26.98 1.96
CA ALA A 80 -0.85 28.35 1.48
C ALA A 80 -2.26 28.73 0.99
N GLY A 81 -3.08 27.73 0.64
CA GLY A 81 -4.38 27.96 0.00
C GLY A 81 -4.23 28.33 -1.48
N ASP A 82 -3.15 27.85 -2.10
CA ASP A 82 -2.88 28.05 -3.52
C ASP A 82 -3.93 27.34 -4.38
N ASP A 83 -4.05 27.79 -5.63
CA ASP A 83 -4.89 27.13 -6.59
C ASP A 83 -4.32 25.74 -6.96
N LEU A 84 -5.16 24.71 -6.85
CA LEU A 84 -4.79 23.32 -7.12
C LEU A 84 -5.08 22.91 -8.57
N HIS A 85 -5.69 23.78 -9.38
CA HIS A 85 -5.95 23.47 -10.80
C HIS A 85 -4.67 23.19 -11.60
N ASP A 86 -3.54 23.77 -11.18
CA ASP A 86 -2.22 23.52 -11.75
C ASP A 86 -1.74 22.06 -11.60
N LEU A 87 -2.42 21.25 -10.77
CA LEU A 87 -2.09 19.83 -10.56
C LEU A 87 -2.80 18.91 -11.56
N HIS A 88 -3.81 19.42 -12.28
CA HIS A 88 -4.61 18.72 -13.29
C HIS A 88 -5.24 17.39 -12.84
N GLY A 89 -5.31 17.12 -11.53
CA GLY A 89 -5.76 15.85 -10.98
C GLY A 89 -4.85 14.66 -11.37
N PHE A 90 -3.56 14.89 -11.63
CA PHE A 90 -2.67 13.86 -12.15
C PHE A 90 -2.27 12.79 -11.14
N ARG A 91 -1.76 13.24 -9.98
CA ARG A 91 -1.43 12.38 -8.85
C ARG A 91 -2.49 12.51 -7.76
N PRO A 92 -2.65 11.48 -6.93
CA PRO A 92 -3.58 11.56 -5.80
C PRO A 92 -3.02 12.44 -4.67
N LEU A 93 -3.93 13.11 -3.95
CA LEU A 93 -3.57 14.05 -2.87
C LEU A 93 -3.49 13.42 -1.47
N LEU A 94 -3.69 12.10 -1.31
CA LEU A 94 -3.65 11.46 0.01
C LEU A 94 -2.36 11.77 0.77
N TYR A 95 -1.22 11.58 0.10
CA TYR A 95 0.07 11.81 0.72
C TYR A 95 0.41 13.29 0.92
N PRO A 96 0.21 14.19 -0.07
CA PRO A 96 0.30 15.62 0.16
C PRO A 96 -0.58 16.14 1.31
N MET A 97 -1.81 15.62 1.46
CA MET A 97 -2.68 15.98 2.58
C MET A 97 -2.14 15.46 3.92
N PHE A 98 -1.60 14.25 3.96
CA PHE A 98 -0.92 13.71 5.15
C PHE A 98 0.27 14.60 5.56
N LEU A 99 1.11 14.99 4.60
CA LEU A 99 2.22 15.91 4.84
C LEU A 99 1.74 17.27 5.30
N ALA A 100 0.71 17.85 4.66
CA ALA A 100 0.17 19.15 5.05
C ALA A 100 -0.32 19.14 6.51
N VAL A 101 -0.96 18.06 6.97
CA VAL A 101 -1.35 17.92 8.39
C VAL A 101 -0.11 17.89 9.29
N CYS A 102 0.92 17.11 8.95
CA CYS A 102 2.16 17.04 9.72
C CYS A 102 2.88 18.40 9.76
N TYR A 103 2.94 19.11 8.63
CA TYR A 103 3.58 20.40 8.51
C TYR A 103 2.85 21.47 9.31
N LYS A 104 1.52 21.45 9.30
CA LYS A 104 0.69 22.35 10.11
C LYS A 104 0.88 22.13 11.60
N LEU A 105 0.97 20.87 12.05
CA LEU A 105 1.13 20.53 13.46
C LEU A 105 2.57 20.71 13.96
N GLY A 106 3.56 20.40 13.12
CA GLY A 106 4.98 20.48 13.46
C GLY A 106 5.61 21.86 13.25
N GLY A 107 4.98 22.73 12.45
CA GLY A 107 5.52 24.06 12.14
C GLY A 107 6.91 23.96 11.50
N ALA A 108 7.92 24.54 12.15
CA ALA A 108 9.31 24.45 11.70
C ALA A 108 9.85 23.01 11.65
N TRP A 109 9.28 22.10 12.45
CA TRP A 109 9.64 20.67 12.51
C TRP A 109 8.68 19.80 11.70
N GLY A 110 8.00 20.37 10.71
CA GLY A 110 6.97 19.68 9.93
C GLY A 110 7.47 18.43 9.22
N VAL A 111 8.66 18.52 8.61
CA VAL A 111 9.31 17.41 7.89
C VAL A 111 9.71 16.31 8.87
N ASP A 112 10.36 16.67 9.97
CA ASP A 112 10.76 15.75 11.04
C ASP A 112 9.55 15.01 11.61
N LEU A 113 8.44 15.74 11.86
CA LEU A 113 7.20 15.14 12.36
C LEU A 113 6.59 14.18 11.34
N ALA A 114 6.61 14.51 10.04
CA ALA A 114 6.10 13.62 9.00
C ALA A 114 6.88 12.30 8.98
N ILE A 115 8.20 12.36 8.94
CA ILE A 115 9.09 11.18 8.96
C ILE A 115 8.90 10.38 10.26
N PHE A 116 8.83 11.05 11.40
CA PHE A 116 8.58 10.40 12.68
C PHE A 116 7.25 9.64 12.69
N VAL A 117 6.17 10.25 12.19
CA VAL A 117 4.87 9.59 12.07
C VAL A 117 4.93 8.41 11.10
N GLN A 118 5.67 8.51 9.99
CA GLN A 118 5.89 7.38 9.07
C GLN A 118 6.57 6.20 9.75
N HIS A 119 7.58 6.44 10.59
CA HIS A 119 8.19 5.40 11.39
C HIS A 119 7.20 4.75 12.36
N LEU A 120 6.30 5.53 12.99
CA LEU A 120 5.24 4.97 13.83
C LEU A 120 4.27 4.09 13.02
N LEU A 121 3.92 4.50 11.80
CA LEU A 121 3.11 3.69 10.88
C LEU A 121 3.86 2.40 10.47
N GLY A 122 5.16 2.46 10.26
CA GLY A 122 6.02 1.30 10.03
C GLY A 122 6.01 0.32 11.20
N ILE A 123 6.13 0.81 12.43
CA ILE A 123 6.04 -0.02 13.65
C ILE A 123 4.67 -0.68 13.74
N ALA A 124 3.60 0.11 13.56
CA ALA A 124 2.23 -0.41 13.57
C ALA A 124 2.02 -1.48 12.49
N THR A 125 2.60 -1.29 11.30
CA THR A 125 2.60 -2.27 10.20
C THR A 125 3.28 -3.56 10.63
N GLY A 126 4.47 -3.52 11.24
CA GLY A 126 5.17 -4.71 11.73
C GLY A 126 4.39 -5.49 12.80
N VAL A 127 3.69 -4.78 13.69
CA VAL A 127 2.79 -5.40 14.68
C VAL A 127 1.59 -6.05 13.99
N ILE A 128 0.98 -5.39 13.02
CA ILE A 128 -0.14 -5.95 12.24
C ILE A 128 0.32 -7.19 11.45
N VAL A 129 1.52 -7.17 10.86
CA VAL A 129 2.12 -8.34 10.20
C VAL A 129 2.25 -9.50 11.19
N ALA A 130 2.67 -9.25 12.44
CA ALA A 130 2.71 -10.30 13.46
C ALA A 130 1.33 -10.88 13.79
N LEU A 131 0.31 -10.03 13.90
CA LEU A 131 -1.07 -10.45 14.15
C LEU A 131 -1.64 -11.25 12.97
N LEU A 132 -1.42 -10.79 11.74
CA LEU A 132 -1.81 -11.48 10.51
C LEU A 132 -1.13 -12.85 10.43
N GLY A 133 0.19 -12.91 10.60
CA GLY A 133 0.94 -14.16 10.57
C GLY A 133 0.47 -15.15 11.65
N ALA A 134 0.28 -14.68 12.89
CA ALA A 134 -0.24 -15.52 13.97
C ALA A 134 -1.61 -16.11 13.64
N ARG A 135 -2.47 -15.31 13.00
CA ARG A 135 -3.83 -15.72 12.63
C ARG A 135 -3.89 -16.64 11.42
N MET A 136 -3.09 -16.38 10.39
CA MET A 136 -3.06 -17.13 9.13
C MET A 136 -2.39 -18.50 9.31
N PHE A 137 -1.24 -18.55 9.99
CA PHE A 137 -0.53 -19.80 10.27
C PHE A 137 -1.04 -20.52 11.52
N ARG A 138 -1.98 -19.89 12.26
CA ARG A 138 -2.49 -20.39 13.56
C ARG A 138 -1.35 -20.67 14.55
N HIS A 139 -0.28 -19.89 14.46
CA HIS A 139 0.96 -20.07 15.21
C HIS A 139 1.54 -18.70 15.58
N ARG A 140 1.48 -18.36 16.87
CA ARG A 140 1.84 -17.04 17.41
C ARG A 140 3.32 -16.72 17.25
N LEU A 141 4.20 -17.71 17.48
CA LEU A 141 5.64 -17.50 17.28
C LEU A 141 5.97 -17.16 15.82
N THR A 142 5.40 -17.86 14.85
CA THR A 142 5.55 -17.55 13.41
C THR A 142 5.10 -16.13 13.09
N GLY A 143 3.98 -15.69 13.67
CA GLY A 143 3.55 -14.29 13.59
C GLY A 143 4.60 -13.33 14.15
N ALA A 144 5.05 -13.54 15.40
CA ALA A 144 6.04 -12.69 16.04
C ALA A 144 7.35 -12.59 15.23
N ILE A 145 7.82 -13.71 14.67
CA ILE A 145 8.99 -13.74 13.78
C ILE A 145 8.73 -12.94 12.51
N GLY A 146 7.56 -13.10 11.87
CA GLY A 146 7.19 -12.31 10.69
C GLY A 146 7.19 -10.80 10.94
N GLY A 147 6.65 -10.36 12.09
CA GLY A 147 6.70 -8.96 12.49
C GLY A 147 8.13 -8.47 12.77
N ALA A 148 8.95 -9.28 13.43
CA ALA A 148 10.36 -8.95 13.66
C ALA A 148 11.14 -8.81 12.35
N LEU A 149 10.96 -9.75 11.41
CA LEU A 149 11.58 -9.70 10.09
C LEU A 149 11.17 -8.45 9.32
N PHE A 150 9.90 -8.05 9.38
CA PHE A 150 9.45 -6.81 8.78
C PHE A 150 10.11 -5.58 9.42
N LEU A 151 10.15 -5.50 10.76
CA LEU A 151 10.70 -4.35 11.48
C LEU A 151 12.22 -4.19 11.29
N LEU A 152 12.93 -5.30 11.05
CA LEU A 152 14.37 -5.36 10.79
C LEU A 152 14.72 -5.23 9.31
N ALA A 153 13.74 -5.32 8.40
CA ALA A 153 14.00 -5.24 6.98
C ALA A 153 14.47 -3.82 6.60
N PRO A 154 15.56 -3.70 5.82
CA PRO A 154 16.13 -2.39 5.46
C PRO A 154 15.22 -1.60 4.52
N VAL A 155 14.46 -2.27 3.65
CA VAL A 155 13.64 -1.60 2.63
C VAL A 155 12.49 -0.79 3.26
N PRO A 156 11.61 -1.34 4.12
CA PRO A 156 10.63 -0.53 4.83
C PRO A 156 11.27 0.59 5.65
N LEU A 157 12.35 0.30 6.39
CA LEU A 157 13.04 1.28 7.21
C LEU A 157 13.55 2.49 6.40
N TYR A 158 14.13 2.23 5.23
CA TYR A 158 14.59 3.26 4.30
C TYR A 158 13.44 4.13 3.80
N PHE A 159 12.38 3.52 3.26
CA PHE A 159 11.23 4.27 2.72
C PHE A 159 10.40 5.00 3.79
N GLU A 160 10.49 4.58 5.06
CA GLU A 160 9.92 5.34 6.19
C GLU A 160 10.65 6.66 6.44
N GLY A 161 11.93 6.76 6.07
CA GLY A 161 12.76 7.97 6.19
C GLY A 161 12.53 9.01 5.09
N GLU A 162 12.02 8.58 3.94
CA GLU A 162 11.81 9.45 2.78
C GLU A 162 10.39 10.03 2.78
N LEU A 163 10.21 11.22 2.20
CA LEU A 163 8.88 11.82 2.06
C LEU A 163 8.09 11.17 0.90
N LEU A 164 7.73 9.91 1.08
CA LEU A 164 6.99 9.12 0.11
C LEU A 164 5.80 8.37 0.75
N ILE A 165 4.90 7.91 -0.11
CA ILE A 165 3.60 7.34 0.30
C ILE A 165 3.69 5.91 0.84
N GLU A 166 4.79 5.19 0.61
CA GLU A 166 4.95 3.75 0.87
C GLU A 166 4.60 3.34 2.30
N PRO A 167 5.06 4.03 3.37
CA PRO A 167 4.74 3.64 4.75
C PRO A 167 3.24 3.70 5.03
N THR A 168 2.60 4.80 4.61
CA THR A 168 1.16 5.01 4.78
C THR A 168 0.35 4.03 3.93
N TYR A 169 0.74 3.81 2.69
CA TYR A 169 0.10 2.86 1.79
C TYR A 169 0.14 1.43 2.34
N LEU A 170 1.31 0.98 2.78
CA LEU A 170 1.47 -0.36 3.33
C LEU A 170 0.72 -0.53 4.65
N PHE A 171 0.75 0.48 5.53
CA PHE A 171 -0.04 0.48 6.76
C PHE A 171 -1.54 0.33 6.46
N LEU A 172 -2.09 1.11 5.52
CA LEU A 172 -3.50 1.03 5.16
C LEU A 172 -3.88 -0.35 4.62
N ILE A 173 -3.04 -0.96 3.77
CA ILE A 173 -3.25 -2.33 3.27
C ILE A 173 -3.25 -3.32 4.43
N CYS A 174 -2.23 -3.32 5.28
CA CYS A 174 -2.12 -4.25 6.40
C CYS A 174 -3.27 -4.08 7.39
N ALA A 175 -3.64 -2.84 7.74
CA ALA A 175 -4.78 -2.54 8.59
C ALA A 175 -6.10 -3.01 7.98
N GLY A 176 -6.29 -2.79 6.67
CA GLY A 176 -7.45 -3.28 5.94
C GLY A 176 -7.54 -4.81 5.91
N LEU A 177 -6.42 -5.52 5.68
CA LEU A 177 -6.36 -6.98 5.73
C LEU A 177 -6.66 -7.52 7.12
N TRP A 178 -6.10 -6.91 8.16
CA TRP A 178 -6.35 -7.29 9.53
C TRP A 178 -7.83 -7.11 9.92
N LEU A 179 -8.42 -5.98 9.53
CA LEU A 179 -9.84 -5.71 9.76
C LEU A 179 -10.74 -6.71 9.02
N GLN A 180 -10.37 -7.16 7.82
CA GLN A 180 -11.11 -8.20 7.10
C GLN A 180 -11.14 -9.54 7.85
N LEU A 181 -10.03 -9.93 8.48
CA LEU A 181 -10.02 -11.13 9.33
C LEU A 181 -10.98 -10.99 10.51
N ILE A 182 -11.03 -9.82 11.14
CA ILE A 182 -11.99 -9.53 12.21
C ILE A 182 -13.43 -9.54 11.66
N ALA A 183 -13.67 -8.94 10.49
CA ALA A 183 -14.98 -8.88 9.84
C ALA A 183 -15.50 -10.28 9.48
N ALA A 184 -14.62 -11.20 9.09
CA ALA A 184 -14.96 -12.58 8.76
C ALA A 184 -15.48 -13.38 9.97
N GLU A 185 -15.09 -13.01 11.19
CA GLU A 185 -15.53 -13.64 12.45
C GLU A 185 -16.87 -13.08 12.97
N LYS A 186 -17.34 -11.96 12.42
CA LYS A 186 -18.62 -11.36 12.81
C LYS A 186 -19.76 -11.82 11.91
N THR A 187 -20.98 -11.57 12.36
CA THR A 187 -22.21 -11.86 11.61
C THR A 187 -23.15 -10.65 11.61
N GLY A 188 -24.11 -10.64 10.68
CA GLY A 188 -25.15 -9.61 10.57
C GLY A 188 -24.61 -8.22 10.23
N ALA A 189 -25.31 -7.19 10.70
CA ALA A 189 -25.01 -5.78 10.39
C ALA A 189 -23.61 -5.36 10.82
N LYS A 190 -23.12 -5.86 11.97
CA LYS A 190 -21.76 -5.57 12.46
C LYS A 190 -20.70 -6.05 11.46
N ALA A 191 -20.87 -7.24 10.88
CA ALA A 191 -19.97 -7.73 9.85
C ALA A 191 -20.03 -6.86 8.60
N ALA A 192 -21.23 -6.49 8.14
CA ALA A 192 -21.41 -5.64 6.96
C ALA A 192 -20.71 -4.28 7.11
N VAL A 193 -20.84 -3.62 8.28
CA VAL A 193 -20.14 -2.36 8.57
C VAL A 193 -18.63 -2.56 8.55
N LEU A 194 -18.10 -3.61 9.19
CA LEU A 194 -16.66 -3.88 9.17
C LEU A 194 -16.15 -4.13 7.74
N TRP A 195 -16.86 -4.92 6.94
CA TRP A 195 -16.53 -5.15 5.53
C TRP A 195 -16.54 -3.84 4.72
N ALA A 196 -17.54 -2.98 4.93
CA ALA A 196 -17.57 -1.65 4.31
C ALA A 196 -16.38 -0.78 4.72
N VAL A 197 -16.00 -0.77 6.00
CA VAL A 197 -14.80 -0.06 6.47
C VAL A 197 -13.53 -0.63 5.83
N CYS A 198 -13.42 -1.95 5.65
CA CYS A 198 -12.30 -2.57 4.93
C CYS A 198 -12.21 -2.05 3.50
N GLY A 199 -13.34 -2.02 2.79
CA GLY A 199 -13.43 -1.48 1.44
C GLY A 199 -13.03 -0.02 1.36
N ALA A 200 -13.51 0.79 2.30
CA ALA A 200 -13.16 2.21 2.40
C ALA A 200 -11.66 2.41 2.64
N ILE A 201 -11.03 1.62 3.53
CA ILE A 201 -9.58 1.68 3.76
C ILE A 201 -8.80 1.28 2.51
N MET A 202 -9.22 0.23 1.80
CA MET A 202 -8.55 -0.21 0.56
C MET A 202 -8.70 0.81 -0.58
N SER A 203 -9.84 1.49 -0.66
CA SER A 203 -10.07 2.61 -1.59
C SER A 203 -9.30 3.87 -1.21
N LEU A 204 -9.13 4.13 0.10
CA LEU A 204 -8.21 5.16 0.56
C LEU A 204 -6.77 4.83 0.14
N ALA A 205 -6.33 3.57 0.31
CA ALA A 205 -5.01 3.13 -0.14
C ALA A 205 -4.82 3.28 -1.67
N SER A 206 -5.87 3.18 -2.49
CA SER A 206 -5.74 3.39 -3.94
C SER A 206 -5.42 4.85 -4.30
N GLN A 207 -5.67 5.78 -3.38
CA GLN A 207 -5.21 7.17 -3.45
C GLN A 207 -3.74 7.32 -3.05
N GLY A 208 -3.04 6.24 -2.72
CA GLY A 208 -1.58 6.21 -2.71
C GLY A 208 -1.06 5.63 -4.02
N ARG A 209 -1.49 4.39 -4.33
CA ARG A 209 -1.15 3.70 -5.58
C ARG A 209 -2.36 2.91 -6.07
N ALA A 210 -2.73 3.08 -7.34
CA ALA A 210 -3.89 2.44 -7.94
C ALA A 210 -3.80 0.90 -8.02
N ASN A 211 -2.60 0.31 -7.84
CA ASN A 211 -2.38 -1.14 -7.91
C ASN A 211 -3.27 -1.94 -6.93
N ILE A 212 -3.62 -1.35 -5.78
CA ILE A 212 -4.51 -2.01 -4.81
C ILE A 212 -5.94 -2.20 -5.32
N LEU A 213 -6.37 -1.51 -6.39
CA LEU A 213 -7.71 -1.67 -6.97
C LEU A 213 -7.96 -3.11 -7.45
N VAL A 214 -6.91 -3.83 -7.87
CA VAL A 214 -7.00 -5.25 -8.23
C VAL A 214 -7.53 -6.09 -7.06
N TYR A 215 -7.23 -5.69 -5.83
CA TYR A 215 -7.70 -6.36 -4.62
C TYR A 215 -9.23 -6.32 -4.47
N PHE A 216 -9.93 -5.38 -5.11
CA PHE A 216 -11.39 -5.33 -5.03
C PHE A 216 -12.08 -6.55 -5.63
N ALA A 217 -11.41 -7.30 -6.53
CA ALA A 217 -11.89 -8.59 -7.00
C ALA A 217 -11.99 -9.65 -5.89
N VAL A 218 -11.27 -9.48 -4.78
CA VAL A 218 -11.32 -10.40 -3.63
C VAL A 218 -12.69 -10.38 -2.95
N TYR A 219 -13.36 -9.22 -2.84
CA TYR A 219 -14.68 -9.14 -2.19
C TYR A 219 -15.74 -10.04 -2.86
N PRO A 220 -16.00 -9.94 -4.19
CA PRO A 220 -16.93 -10.83 -4.87
C PRO A 220 -16.42 -12.27 -4.96
N ALA A 221 -15.12 -12.50 -5.18
CA ALA A 221 -14.57 -13.86 -5.21
C ALA A 221 -14.76 -14.59 -3.87
N PHE A 222 -14.48 -13.91 -2.76
CA PHE A 222 -14.65 -14.45 -1.41
C PHE A 222 -16.12 -14.66 -1.06
N ALA A 223 -17.00 -13.71 -1.42
CA ALA A 223 -18.44 -13.85 -1.24
C ALA A 223 -19.00 -15.04 -2.05
N ALA A 224 -18.59 -15.19 -3.30
CA ALA A 224 -18.99 -16.30 -4.17
C ALA A 224 -18.50 -17.64 -3.62
N TRP A 225 -17.24 -17.73 -3.18
CA TRP A 225 -16.69 -18.93 -2.54
C TRP A 225 -17.47 -19.30 -1.27
N ARG A 226 -17.74 -18.34 -0.38
CA ARG A 226 -18.52 -18.58 0.85
C ARG A 226 -19.96 -18.98 0.53
N TRP A 227 -20.55 -18.41 -0.52
CA TRP A 227 -21.90 -18.76 -0.96
C TRP A 227 -21.93 -20.16 -1.56
N TRP A 228 -20.92 -20.57 -2.33
CA TRP A 228 -20.81 -21.93 -2.86
C TRP A 228 -20.81 -22.97 -1.73
N GLN A 229 -20.07 -22.70 -0.65
CA GLN A 229 -19.94 -23.61 0.49
C GLN A 229 -21.19 -23.67 1.38
N THR A 230 -21.87 -22.54 1.58
CA THR A 230 -22.92 -22.43 2.61
C THR A 230 -24.33 -22.28 2.04
N ARG A 231 -24.45 -21.79 0.80
CA ARG A 231 -25.70 -21.40 0.12
C ARG A 231 -26.57 -20.42 0.90
N LYS A 232 -25.99 -19.68 1.85
CA LYS A 232 -26.70 -18.69 2.68
C LYS A 232 -26.49 -17.28 2.14
N VAL A 233 -27.51 -16.43 2.23
CA VAL A 233 -27.41 -14.99 1.87
C VAL A 233 -26.36 -14.26 2.70
N SER A 234 -26.14 -14.68 3.96
CA SER A 234 -25.08 -14.12 4.82
C SER A 234 -23.67 -14.34 4.26
N ALA A 235 -23.49 -15.20 3.26
CA ALA A 235 -22.24 -15.32 2.54
C ALA A 235 -21.90 -14.12 1.67
N LEU A 236 -22.89 -13.29 1.31
CA LEU A 236 -22.73 -12.11 0.46
C LEU A 236 -22.31 -10.86 1.25
N ILE A 237 -22.26 -10.92 2.58
CA ILE A 237 -21.86 -9.79 3.44
C ILE A 237 -20.52 -9.15 3.03
N PRO A 238 -19.48 -9.88 2.57
CA PRO A 238 -18.23 -9.27 2.11
C PRO A 238 -18.40 -8.27 0.94
N LEU A 239 -19.49 -8.37 0.16
CA LEU A 239 -19.80 -7.38 -0.89
C LEU A 239 -20.04 -5.97 -0.33
N ALA A 240 -20.37 -5.83 0.95
CA ALA A 240 -20.41 -4.52 1.61
C ALA A 240 -19.07 -3.78 1.52
N GLY A 241 -17.95 -4.49 1.35
CA GLY A 241 -16.66 -3.89 1.03
C GLY A 241 -16.66 -3.08 -0.25
N LEU A 242 -17.36 -3.53 -1.31
CA LEU A 242 -17.47 -2.74 -2.54
C LEU A 242 -18.28 -1.45 -2.32
N LEU A 243 -19.30 -1.48 -1.46
CA LEU A 243 -20.07 -0.29 -1.11
C LEU A 243 -19.21 0.73 -0.36
N GLY A 244 -18.42 0.28 0.61
CA GLY A 244 -17.49 1.14 1.33
C GLY A 244 -16.37 1.68 0.45
N ALA A 245 -15.84 0.86 -0.45
CA ALA A 245 -14.84 1.27 -1.42
C ALA A 245 -15.38 2.35 -2.36
N PHE A 246 -16.59 2.17 -2.88
CA PHE A 246 -17.27 3.15 -3.72
C PHE A 246 -17.55 4.45 -2.97
N ALA A 247 -18.07 4.39 -1.74
CA ALA A 247 -18.33 5.57 -0.92
C ALA A 247 -17.05 6.39 -0.67
N MET A 248 -15.93 5.72 -0.38
CA MET A 248 -14.63 6.39 -0.22
C MET A 248 -14.11 6.95 -1.55
N ALA A 249 -14.27 6.23 -2.67
CA ALA A 249 -13.86 6.72 -3.98
C ALA A 249 -14.65 7.96 -4.40
N VAL A 250 -15.96 8.02 -4.09
CA VAL A 250 -16.80 9.20 -4.31
C VAL A 250 -16.32 10.38 -3.46
N ALA A 251 -16.00 10.15 -2.19
CA ALA A 251 -15.44 11.19 -1.31
C ALA A 251 -14.14 11.77 -1.89
N TRP A 252 -13.25 10.91 -2.39
CA TRP A 252 -12.03 11.34 -3.10
C TRP A 252 -12.30 11.98 -4.46
N GLY A 253 -13.38 11.61 -5.14
CA GLY A 253 -13.81 12.27 -6.36
C GLY A 253 -14.11 13.75 -6.17
N PHE A 254 -14.61 14.16 -5.00
CA PHE A 254 -14.77 15.57 -4.65
C PHE A 254 -13.43 16.27 -4.36
N VAL A 255 -12.43 15.54 -3.87
CA VAL A 255 -11.07 16.08 -3.73
C VAL A 255 -10.45 16.29 -5.11
N ASN A 256 -10.61 15.34 -6.02
CA ASN A 256 -10.12 15.44 -7.40
C ASN A 256 -10.82 16.53 -8.21
N LEU A 257 -12.11 16.77 -7.96
CA LEU A 257 -12.88 17.84 -8.58
C LEU A 257 -12.24 19.22 -8.35
N ARG A 258 -11.61 19.44 -7.18
CA ARG A 258 -10.92 20.70 -6.85
C ARG A 258 -9.61 20.92 -7.62
N GLN A 259 -9.11 19.90 -8.32
CA GLN A 259 -7.84 19.96 -9.05
C GLN A 259 -8.03 20.10 -10.56
N SER A 260 -9.25 19.93 -11.09
CA SER A 260 -9.44 19.84 -12.55
C SER A 260 -10.82 20.26 -13.07
N ASP A 261 -11.71 20.78 -12.23
CA ASP A 261 -13.13 21.06 -12.58
C ASP A 261 -13.92 19.83 -13.09
N HIS A 262 -13.32 18.65 -13.06
CA HIS A 262 -13.93 17.39 -13.50
C HIS A 262 -14.00 16.39 -12.36
N PHE A 263 -15.19 15.81 -12.14
CA PHE A 263 -15.36 14.78 -11.13
C PHE A 263 -14.76 13.45 -11.62
N GLN A 264 -13.75 12.95 -10.91
CA GLN A 264 -13.04 11.73 -11.25
C GLN A 264 -12.77 10.89 -10.00
N LEU A 265 -13.18 9.63 -9.98
CA LEU A 265 -13.00 8.74 -8.83
C LEU A 265 -11.52 8.39 -8.56
N LEU A 266 -10.69 8.46 -9.59
CA LEU A 266 -9.26 8.18 -9.57
C LEU A 266 -8.52 9.28 -10.33
N PRO A 267 -7.25 9.55 -9.97
CA PRO A 267 -6.39 10.44 -10.75
C PRO A 267 -6.19 9.94 -12.19
N ASN A 268 -5.88 10.86 -13.11
CA ASN A 268 -5.83 10.57 -14.55
C ASN A 268 -4.49 9.98 -15.05
N GLN A 269 -3.51 9.72 -14.17
CA GLN A 269 -2.21 9.15 -14.57
C GLN A 269 -2.27 7.69 -15.08
N GLY A 270 -3.45 7.06 -15.11
CA GLY A 270 -3.61 5.64 -15.45
C GLY A 270 -3.17 5.29 -16.87
N GLY A 271 -3.65 6.05 -17.87
CA GLY A 271 -3.36 5.77 -19.29
C GLY A 271 -1.87 5.86 -19.60
N ILE A 272 -1.23 6.97 -19.21
CA ILE A 272 0.19 7.16 -19.46
C ILE A 272 1.05 6.10 -18.77
N ASN A 273 0.72 5.70 -17.54
CA ASN A 273 1.45 4.65 -16.83
C ASN A 273 1.25 3.28 -17.49
N LEU A 274 0.07 3.00 -18.03
CA LEU A 274 -0.17 1.78 -18.81
C LEU A 274 0.66 1.79 -20.09
N TYR A 275 0.69 2.90 -20.81
CA TYR A 275 1.53 3.06 -22.00
C TYR A 275 3.02 2.88 -21.68
N LEU A 276 3.55 3.61 -20.69
CA LEU A 276 4.97 3.54 -20.33
C LEU A 276 5.42 2.13 -19.92
N GLY A 277 4.55 1.36 -19.28
CA GLY A 277 4.82 -0.02 -18.91
C GLY A 277 4.69 -1.04 -20.04
N ASN A 278 4.07 -0.69 -21.17
CA ASN A 278 3.74 -1.63 -22.26
C ASN A 278 4.21 -1.19 -23.65
N LYS A 279 4.80 0.01 -23.78
CA LYS A 279 5.35 0.49 -25.05
C LYS A 279 6.48 -0.42 -25.53
N ARG A 280 6.79 -0.36 -26.83
CA ARG A 280 7.79 -1.22 -27.46
C ARG A 280 9.18 -1.17 -26.80
N THR A 281 9.54 -0.03 -26.20
CA THR A 281 10.82 0.17 -25.51
C THR A 281 10.75 -0.12 -24.00
N ALA A 282 9.59 -0.53 -23.47
CA ALA A 282 9.47 -0.88 -22.06
C ALA A 282 10.32 -2.11 -21.73
N ASP A 283 11.20 -1.97 -20.73
CA ASP A 283 12.08 -3.03 -20.25
C ASP A 283 11.58 -3.69 -18.95
N GLY A 284 10.49 -3.16 -18.39
CA GLY A 284 9.89 -3.60 -17.12
C GLY A 284 10.60 -3.08 -15.87
N MET A 285 11.62 -2.22 -16.02
CA MET A 285 12.44 -1.70 -14.92
C MET A 285 12.26 -0.19 -14.74
N THR A 286 12.41 0.59 -15.80
CA THR A 286 12.38 2.06 -15.72
C THR A 286 11.38 2.64 -16.71
N PRO A 287 10.40 3.45 -16.27
CA PRO A 287 9.54 4.18 -17.19
C PRO A 287 10.35 5.28 -17.88
N GLU A 288 10.60 5.12 -19.17
CA GLU A 288 11.32 6.12 -19.97
C GLU A 288 10.35 6.97 -20.80
N GLN A 289 10.53 8.28 -20.78
CA GLN A 289 9.82 9.19 -21.70
C GLN A 289 10.58 9.27 -23.02
N ASP A 290 9.87 9.41 -24.14
CA ASP A 290 10.53 9.58 -25.45
C ASP A 290 11.14 10.97 -25.60
N ARG A 291 10.68 11.93 -24.79
CA ARG A 291 11.22 13.29 -24.71
C ARG A 291 11.42 13.68 -23.25
N ARG A 292 12.62 14.13 -22.91
CA ARG A 292 12.93 14.65 -21.57
C ARG A 292 12.27 16.01 -21.37
N ILE A 293 11.49 16.14 -20.30
CA ILE A 293 10.95 17.42 -19.87
C ILE A 293 11.89 18.04 -18.83
N THR A 294 12.35 19.26 -19.10
CA THR A 294 13.03 20.11 -18.12
C THR A 294 12.06 21.17 -17.65
N THR A 295 11.64 21.05 -16.39
CA THR A 295 10.78 22.04 -15.73
C THR A 295 11.59 23.25 -15.27
N ALA A 296 10.92 24.40 -15.23
CA ALA A 296 11.46 25.67 -14.74
C ALA A 296 11.54 25.71 -13.20
N GLU A 297 11.55 26.89 -12.58
CA GLU A 297 11.69 27.06 -11.12
C GLU A 297 10.61 26.31 -10.31
N ARG A 298 9.39 26.17 -10.84
CA ARG A 298 8.28 25.42 -10.21
C ARG A 298 8.31 23.96 -10.67
N TYR A 299 8.21 23.04 -9.70
CA TYR A 299 8.16 21.61 -10.02
C TYR A 299 6.82 21.28 -10.70
N GLU A 300 6.88 20.72 -11.90
CA GLU A 300 5.78 20.03 -12.56
C GLU A 300 6.18 18.56 -12.77
N ASP A 301 5.19 17.68 -12.76
CA ASP A 301 5.45 16.27 -13.02
C ASP A 301 5.83 16.09 -14.50
N SER A 302 7.07 15.65 -14.74
CA SER A 302 7.59 15.47 -16.10
C SER A 302 6.75 14.51 -16.96
N VAL A 303 6.16 13.47 -16.36
CA VAL A 303 5.32 12.49 -17.06
C VAL A 303 4.00 13.13 -17.46
N GLU A 304 3.43 13.92 -16.56
CA GLU A 304 2.19 14.67 -16.79
C GLU A 304 2.35 15.68 -17.93
N VAL A 305 3.40 16.50 -17.86
CA VAL A 305 3.70 17.52 -18.88
C VAL A 305 3.91 16.87 -20.25
N TRP A 306 4.72 15.81 -20.31
CA TRP A 306 4.94 15.07 -21.54
C TRP A 306 3.64 14.46 -22.08
N ALA A 307 2.85 13.83 -21.21
CA ALA A 307 1.58 13.21 -21.57
C ALA A 307 0.59 14.19 -22.18
N ARG A 308 0.48 15.39 -21.60
CA ARG A 308 -0.40 16.47 -22.06
C ARG A 308 0.10 17.07 -23.37
N GLU A 309 1.37 17.44 -23.47
CA GLU A 309 1.92 18.09 -24.66
C GLU A 309 1.83 17.20 -25.91
N GLU A 310 2.09 15.89 -25.76
CA GLU A 310 1.95 14.93 -26.86
C GLU A 310 0.50 14.82 -27.34
N TYR A 311 -0.45 14.67 -26.39
CA TYR A 311 -1.87 14.64 -26.69
C TYR A 311 -2.34 15.90 -27.43
N GLU A 312 -1.94 17.07 -26.94
CA GLU A 312 -2.27 18.35 -27.57
C GLU A 312 -1.68 18.48 -28.98
N ALA A 313 -0.44 18.05 -29.18
CA ALA A 313 0.23 18.09 -30.48
C ALA A 313 -0.51 17.21 -31.50
N VAL A 314 -0.89 15.99 -31.12
CA VAL A 314 -1.63 15.06 -31.98
C VAL A 314 -3.03 15.59 -32.31
N MET A 315 -3.74 16.14 -31.34
CA MET A 315 -5.06 16.73 -31.57
C MET A 315 -5.01 17.90 -32.55
N ARG A 316 -4.04 18.82 -32.36
CA ARG A 316 -3.82 19.96 -33.27
C ARG A 316 -3.44 19.49 -34.68
N ALA A 317 -2.59 18.47 -34.81
CA ALA A 317 -2.21 17.90 -36.11
C ALA A 317 -3.40 17.29 -36.86
N GLN A 318 -4.42 16.81 -36.15
CA GLN A 318 -5.69 16.31 -36.71
C GLN A 318 -6.72 17.43 -36.99
N GLY A 319 -6.37 18.70 -36.77
CA GLY A 319 -7.31 19.82 -36.90
C GLY A 319 -8.39 19.87 -35.81
N ARG A 320 -8.15 19.23 -34.66
CA ARG A 320 -9.07 19.17 -33.52
C ARG A 320 -8.59 20.06 -32.39
N THR A 321 -9.52 20.67 -31.65
CA THR A 321 -9.20 21.36 -30.40
C THR A 321 -8.95 20.30 -29.31
N PRO A 322 -7.81 20.34 -28.58
CA PRO A 322 -7.56 19.45 -27.47
C PRO A 322 -8.63 19.61 -26.37
N ASP A 323 -9.16 18.50 -25.88
CA ASP A 323 -10.06 18.49 -24.72
C ASP A 323 -9.28 18.85 -23.45
N THR A 324 -9.81 19.76 -22.63
CA THR A 324 -9.23 20.16 -21.35
C THR A 324 -9.50 19.15 -20.24
N ASN A 325 -10.41 18.19 -20.46
CA ASN A 325 -10.69 17.15 -19.49
C ASN A 325 -9.47 16.24 -19.27
N PRO A 326 -8.93 16.14 -18.04
CA PRO A 326 -7.77 15.32 -17.77
C PRO A 326 -7.98 13.83 -18.12
N MET A 327 -9.22 13.33 -18.11
CA MET A 327 -9.53 11.96 -18.54
C MET A 327 -9.41 11.75 -20.05
N ALA A 328 -9.54 12.80 -20.87
CA ALA A 328 -9.35 12.71 -22.31
C ALA A 328 -7.87 12.43 -22.63
N ILE A 329 -6.96 13.10 -21.92
CA ILE A 329 -5.52 12.83 -21.98
C ILE A 329 -5.25 11.38 -21.56
N SER A 330 -5.80 10.95 -20.42
CA SER A 330 -5.64 9.56 -19.96
C SER A 330 -6.22 8.51 -20.92
N SER A 331 -7.24 8.84 -21.72
CA SER A 331 -7.87 7.89 -22.63
C SER A 331 -7.15 7.79 -23.98
N TYR A 332 -6.33 8.81 -24.30
CA TYR A 332 -5.51 8.82 -25.50
C TYR A 332 -4.32 7.85 -25.40
N TRP A 333 -3.71 7.77 -24.22
CA TRP A 333 -2.60 6.87 -23.90
C TRP A 333 -3.06 5.44 -23.66
#